data_AF-A0AAD3R722-F1
#
_entry.id   AF-A0AAD3R722-F1
#
_cell.length_a   1.000
_cell.length_b   1.000
_cell.length_c   1.000
_cell.angle_alpha   90.00
_cell.angle_beta   90.00
_cell.angle_gamma   90.00
#
_symmetry.space_group_name_H-M   'P 1'
#
loop_
_entity.id
_entity.type
_entity.pdbx_description
1 polymer ?
#
loop_
_entity_poly.entity_id
_entity_poly.type
_entity_poly.pdbx_seq_one_letter_code
_entity_poly.pdbx_strand_id
1 'polypeptide(L)' 'MDEENIFLYPCQARPDQTKPPVFGPSKQLDIELEMAFFVGGGNQLGEPIPIQKAHEHIFGMVLMNDWS' A
#
# COMPACT_ATOMS: atom_id res chain seq x y z
N MET A 1 10.65 -16.81 14.84
CA MET A 1 9.62 -15.77 14.64
C MET A 1 10.45 -14.52 14.50
N ASP A 2 10.93 -14.34 13.29
CA ASP A 2 12.10 -13.51 13.04
C ASP A 2 11.62 -12.07 13.10
N GLU A 3 12.28 -11.25 13.92
CA GLU A 3 12.03 -9.81 13.95
C GLU A 3 12.44 -9.25 12.58
N GLU A 4 11.48 -9.22 11.63
CA GLU A 4 11.65 -8.53 10.37
C GLU A 4 11.81 -7.03 10.68
N ASN A 5 13.07 -6.60 10.72
CA ASN A 5 13.41 -5.20 10.92
C ASN A 5 12.86 -4.37 9.77
N ILE A 6 11.93 -3.46 10.07
CA ILE A 6 11.50 -2.42 9.13
C ILE A 6 12.64 -1.41 9.02
N PHE A 7 13.31 -1.40 7.87
CA PHE A 7 14.39 -0.46 7.60
C PHE A 7 13.83 0.91 7.21
N LEU A 8 14.47 1.99 7.67
CA LEU A 8 14.17 3.33 7.16
C LEU A 8 14.61 3.42 5.70
N TYR A 9 13.64 3.45 4.79
CA TYR A 9 13.91 3.53 3.36
C TYR A 9 14.57 4.87 2.99
N PRO A 10 15.56 4.85 2.09
CA PRO A 10 16.14 6.08 1.55
C PRO A 10 15.12 6.78 0.66
N CYS A 11 14.93 8.08 0.87
CA CYS A 11 14.04 8.91 0.10
C CYS A 11 14.70 10.25 -0.24
N GLN A 12 14.12 10.93 -1.23
CA GLN A 12 14.42 12.33 -1.49
C GLN A 12 13.35 13.17 -0.78
N ALA A 13 13.77 14.04 0.15
CA ALA A 13 12.88 14.90 0.91
C ALA A 13 13.25 16.38 0.74
N ARG A 14 12.27 17.28 0.85
CA ARG A 14 12.48 18.73 0.80
C ARG A 14 12.00 19.40 2.09
N PRO A 15 12.79 19.30 3.18
CA PRO A 15 12.42 19.89 4.48
C PRO A 15 12.47 21.42 4.47
N ASP A 16 13.24 22.01 3.55
CA ASP A 16 13.37 23.46 3.38
C ASP A 16 12.90 23.83 1.97
N GLN A 17 11.81 24.61 1.89
CA GLN A 17 11.22 25.01 0.62
C GLN A 17 12.11 25.96 -0.19
N THR A 18 13.07 26.64 0.44
CA THR A 18 13.97 27.58 -0.25
C THR A 18 15.22 26.90 -0.82
N LYS A 19 15.45 25.62 -0.47
CA LYS A 19 16.63 24.86 -0.91
C LYS A 19 16.24 23.72 -1.85
N PRO A 20 17.22 23.19 -2.60
CA PRO A 20 17.06 21.91 -3.29
C PRO A 20 16.71 20.78 -2.30
N PRO A 21 16.02 19.72 -2.76
CA PRO A 21 15.76 18.53 -1.95
C PRO A 21 17.07 17.80 -1.57
N VAL A 22 17.02 17.00 -0.52
CA VAL A 22 18.13 16.21 -0.01
C VAL A 22 17.80 14.72 -0.05
N PHE A 23 18.82 13.88 -0.24
CA PHE A 23 18.69 12.43 -0.22
C PHE A 23 19.19 11.86 1.11
N GLY A 24 18.44 10.94 1.72
CA GLY A 24 18.78 10.31 2.99
C GLY A 24 17.66 9.39 3.50
N PRO A 25 17.77 8.84 4.71
CA PRO A 25 16.69 8.02 5.30
C PRO A 25 15.42 8.86 5.51
N SER A 26 14.25 8.24 5.34
CA SER A 26 12.98 8.87 5.71
C SER A 26 12.99 9.30 7.18
N LYS A 27 12.40 10.47 7.44
CA LYS A 27 12.25 11.05 8.78
C LYS A 27 10.81 11.00 9.30
N GLN A 28 9.89 10.50 8.49
CA GLN A 28 8.46 10.48 8.74
C GLN A 28 7.89 9.14 8.25
N LEU A 29 8.51 8.04 8.68
CA LEU A 29 7.93 6.71 8.44
C LEU A 29 6.67 6.58 9.30
N ASP A 30 5.56 6.21 8.70
CA ASP A 30 4.27 6.02 9.38
C ASP A 30 3.60 4.69 9.01
N ILE A 31 2.57 4.32 9.78
CA ILE A 31 1.69 3.20 9.48
C ILE A 31 0.33 3.69 9.01
N GLU A 32 -0.26 2.96 8.08
CA GLU A 32 -1.68 3.06 7.78
C GLU A 32 -2.36 1.72 8.07
N LEU A 33 -3.30 1.73 9.02
CA LEU A 33 -4.07 0.53 9.37
C LEU A 33 -5.11 0.28 8.28
N GLU A 34 -4.88 -0.75 7.49
CA GLU A 34 -5.74 -1.12 6.39
C GLU A 34 -6.25 -2.57 6.48
N MET A 35 -7.26 -2.85 5.66
CA MET A 35 -7.67 -4.20 5.32
C MET A 35 -7.69 -4.34 3.80
N ALA A 36 -7.23 -5.47 3.29
CA ALA A 36 -7.28 -5.81 1.87
C ALA A 36 -8.09 -7.09 1.65
N PHE A 37 -8.50 -7.35 0.41
CA PHE A 37 -9.15 -8.62 0.04
C PHE A 37 -8.50 -9.24 -1.19
N PHE A 38 -8.48 -10.57 -1.22
CA PHE A 38 -8.09 -11.32 -2.41
C PHE A 38 -9.26 -11.45 -3.38
N VAL A 39 -9.00 -11.20 -4.66
CA VAL A 39 -9.95 -11.46 -5.73
C VAL A 39 -9.96 -12.97 -6.02
N GLY A 40 -11.12 -13.62 -5.87
CA GLY A 40 -11.29 -15.06 -6.07
C GLY A 40 -11.47 -15.47 -7.53
N GLY A 41 -12.04 -14.59 -8.36
CA GLY A 41 -12.21 -14.78 -9.80
C GLY A 41 -12.05 -13.46 -10.54
N GLY A 42 -11.42 -13.47 -11.71
CA GLY A 42 -11.23 -12.27 -12.53
C GLY A 42 -12.42 -11.97 -13.46
N ASN A 43 -12.21 -11.02 -14.36
CA ASN A 43 -13.08 -10.69 -15.49
C ASN A 43 -12.24 -10.56 -16.78
N GLN A 44 -12.87 -10.65 -17.95
CA GLN A 44 -12.16 -10.45 -19.21
C GLN A 44 -11.79 -8.97 -19.39
N LEU A 45 -10.70 -8.70 -20.11
CA LEU A 45 -10.27 -7.34 -20.42
C LEU A 45 -11.37 -6.62 -21.21
N GLY A 46 -11.80 -5.46 -20.71
CA GLY A 46 -12.88 -4.68 -21.33
C GLY A 46 -14.30 -5.09 -20.92
N GLU A 47 -14.46 -6.12 -20.08
CA GLU A 47 -15.76 -6.55 -19.55
C GLU A 47 -15.88 -6.22 -18.05
N PRO A 48 -16.56 -5.14 -17.65
CA PRO A 48 -16.71 -4.77 -16.24
C PRO A 48 -17.57 -5.76 -15.45
N ILE A 49 -17.28 -5.93 -14.16
CA ILE A 49 -18.13 -6.68 -13.22
C ILE A 49 -19.26 -5.74 -12.73
N PRO A 50 -20.54 -6.06 -12.97
CA PRO A 50 -21.65 -5.29 -12.40
C PRO A 50 -21.60 -5.30 -10.87
N ILE A 51 -21.96 -4.19 -10.21
CA ILE A 51 -21.91 -4.08 -8.74
C ILE A 51 -22.70 -5.19 -8.02
N GLN A 52 -23.80 -5.66 -8.61
CA GLN A 52 -24.61 -6.75 -8.07
C GLN A 52 -23.84 -8.08 -7.99
N LYS A 53 -22.82 -8.27 -8.83
CA LYS A 53 -21.97 -9.47 -8.87
C LYS A 53 -20.65 -9.31 -8.14
N ALA A 54 -20.25 -8.10 -7.75
CA ALA A 54 -18.92 -7.84 -7.16
C ALA A 54 -18.60 -8.74 -5.95
N HIS A 55 -19.60 -9.04 -5.12
CA HIS A 55 -19.44 -9.91 -3.95
C HIS A 55 -19.01 -11.35 -4.29
N GLU A 56 -19.37 -11.85 -5.48
CA GLU A 56 -18.99 -13.19 -5.97
C GLU A 56 -17.48 -13.30 -6.24
N HIS A 57 -16.80 -12.15 -6.38
CA HIS A 57 -15.38 -12.06 -6.71
C HIS A 57 -14.47 -11.84 -5.48
N ILE A 58 -15.02 -11.75 -4.27
CA ILE A 58 -14.23 -11.54 -3.04
C ILE A 58 -13.99 -12.90 -2.37
N PHE A 59 -12.73 -13.35 -2.34
CA PHE A 59 -12.36 -14.63 -1.70
C PHE A 59 -12.27 -14.53 -0.18
N GLY A 60 -11.63 -13.47 0.33
CA GLY A 60 -11.39 -13.29 1.75
C GLY A 60 -10.55 -12.05 2.03
N MET A 61 -10.42 -11.67 3.30
CA MET A 61 -9.76 -10.44 3.74
C MET A 61 -8.52 -10.70 4.60
N VAL A 62 -7.63 -9.71 4.66
CA VAL A 62 -6.43 -9.68 5.51
C VAL A 62 -6.27 -8.33 6.18
N LEU A 63 -5.49 -8.30 7.26
CA LEU A 63 -4.93 -7.06 7.79
C LEU A 63 -3.75 -6.64 6.92
N MET A 64 -3.61 -5.34 6.68
CA MET A 64 -2.51 -4.77 5.91
C MET A 64 -2.01 -3.52 6.64
N ASN A 65 -0.69 -3.37 6.65
CA ASN A 65 -0.06 -2.12 7.03
C ASN A 65 0.51 -1.52 5.75
N ASP A 66 -0.07 -0.41 5.28
CA ASP A 66 0.48 0.36 4.16
C ASP A 66 1.51 1.37 4.70
N TRP A 67 2.78 0.99 4.64
CA TRP A 67 3.88 1.82 5.15
C TRP A 67 4.09 3.03 4.23
N SER A 68 4.25 4.23 4.83
CA SER A 68 4.48 5.49 4.11
C SER A 68 5.72 6.24 4.58
#